data_AF-A0A3M1GM56-F1
#
_entry.id   AF-A0A3M1GM56-F1
#
_cell.length_a   1.000
_cell.length_b   1.000
_cell.length_c   1.000
_cell.angle_alpha   90.00
_cell.angle_beta   90.00
_cell.angle_gamma   90.00
#
_symmetry.space_group_name_H-M   'P 1'
#
loop_
_entity.id
_entity.type
_entity.pdbx_description
1 polymer ?
#
loop_
_entity_poly.entity_id
_entity_poly.type
_entity_poly.pdbx_seq_one_letter_code
_entity_poly.pdbx_strand_id
1 'polypeptide(L)'
;MKITDVINYLKKQTGKAKDNESWKAENLGDRLIGVVGFGGMLERSSQTICTSLGLTDPADKQHVHLLLIREFVRQLAAHYEWEVSQ
;
A
#
# COMPACT_ATOMS: atom_id res chain seq x y z
N MET A 1 -14.07 -3.06 2.27
CA MET A 1 -12.96 -2.39 1.56
C MET A 1 -12.07 -3.47 0.98
N LYS A 2 -11.82 -3.46 -0.32
CA LYS A 2 -10.97 -4.44 -1.02
C LYS A 2 -9.61 -3.79 -1.31
N ILE A 3 -8.56 -4.61 -1.39
CA ILE A 3 -7.21 -4.16 -1.82
C ILE A 3 -7.28 -3.46 -3.17
N THR A 4 -8.14 -3.94 -4.07
CA THR A 4 -8.42 -3.32 -5.37
C THR A 4 -8.86 -1.87 -5.26
N ASP A 5 -9.58 -1.48 -4.21
CA ASP A 5 -10.06 -0.10 -4.03
C ASP A 5 -8.87 0.85 -3.76
N VAL A 6 -7.90 0.39 -2.95
CA VAL A 6 -6.66 1.11 -2.65
C VAL A 6 -5.82 1.25 -3.92
N ILE A 7 -5.61 0.15 -4.65
CA ILE A 7 -4.83 0.16 -5.90
C ILE A 7 -5.48 1.07 -6.94
N ASN A 8 -6.80 1.00 -7.10
CA ASN A 8 -7.54 1.84 -8.04
C ASN A 8 -7.44 3.32 -7.67
N TYR A 9 -7.47 3.64 -6.38
CA TYR A 9 -7.24 4.99 -5.90
C TYR A 9 -5.84 5.48 -6.31
N LEU A 10 -4.79 4.71 -6.00
CA LEU A 10 -3.41 5.07 -6.35
C LEU A 10 -3.25 5.30 -7.86
N LYS A 11 -3.69 4.33 -8.68
CA LYS A 11 -3.65 4.45 -10.15
C LYS A 11 -4.38 5.70 -10.65
N LYS A 12 -5.55 6.02 -10.09
CA LYS A 12 -6.32 7.20 -10.45
C LYS A 12 -5.59 8.50 -10.10
N GLN A 13 -4.90 8.56 -8.96
CA GLN A 13 -4.14 9.75 -8.60
C GLN A 13 -2.87 9.89 -9.47
N THR A 14 -2.11 8.81 -9.65
CA THR A 14 -0.93 8.78 -10.53
C THR A 14 -1.27 9.19 -11.96
N GLY A 15 -2.37 8.66 -12.52
CA GLY A 15 -2.79 8.95 -13.89
C GLY A 15 -3.28 10.38 -14.10
N LYS A 16 -3.76 11.06 -13.05
CA LYS A 16 -4.23 12.46 -13.11
C LYS A 16 -3.13 13.49 -12.90
N ALA A 17 -2.02 13.10 -12.28
CA ALA A 17 -0.92 14.01 -12.01
C ALA A 17 -0.20 14.42 -13.30
N LYS A 18 0.23 15.68 -13.36
CA LYS A 18 1.15 16.16 -14.40
C LYS A 18 2.53 15.53 -14.19
N ASP A 19 3.29 15.44 -15.27
CA ASP A 19 4.64 14.87 -15.21
C ASP A 19 5.53 15.68 -14.27
N ASN A 20 6.35 15.00 -13.47
CA ASN A 20 7.22 15.56 -12.42
C ASN A 20 6.52 16.33 -11.30
N GLU A 21 5.18 16.23 -11.15
CA GLU A 21 4.45 16.83 -10.04
C GLU A 21 3.79 15.76 -9.15
N SER A 22 3.68 16.04 -7.85
CA SER A 22 2.89 15.25 -6.87
C SER A 22 3.14 13.74 -6.94
N TRP A 23 2.20 12.98 -7.51
CA TRP A 23 2.22 11.52 -7.65
C TRP A 23 3.18 11.00 -8.71
N LYS A 24 3.56 11.82 -9.70
CA LYS A 24 4.56 11.45 -10.71
C LYS A 24 5.95 11.94 -10.38
N ALA A 25 6.08 12.89 -9.45
CA ALA A 25 7.39 13.29 -8.92
C ALA A 25 8.09 12.06 -8.35
N GLU A 26 9.32 11.82 -8.78
CA GLU A 26 10.16 10.69 -8.36
C GLU A 26 9.48 9.30 -8.49
N ASN A 27 8.52 9.18 -9.40
CA ASN A 27 7.70 7.97 -9.59
C ASN A 27 6.98 7.51 -8.31
N LEU A 28 6.58 8.45 -7.43
CA LEU A 28 5.92 8.14 -6.15
C LEU A 28 4.73 7.17 -6.32
N GLY A 29 3.85 7.45 -7.28
CA GLY A 29 2.65 6.67 -7.55
C GLY A 29 2.96 5.21 -7.92
N ASP A 30 3.95 5.00 -8.78
CA ASP A 30 4.38 3.66 -9.18
C ASP A 30 5.09 2.92 -8.03
N ARG A 31 5.88 3.65 -7.22
CA ARG A 31 6.48 3.09 -6.00
C ARG A 31 5.43 2.63 -5.00
N LEU A 32 4.40 3.44 -4.77
CA LEU A 32 3.29 3.09 -3.89
C LEU A 32 2.53 1.86 -4.41
N ILE A 33 2.28 1.77 -5.72
CA ILE A 33 1.70 0.58 -6.35
C ILE A 33 2.60 -0.64 -6.15
N GLY A 34 3.93 -0.50 -6.27
CA GLY A 34 4.88 -1.59 -5.99
C GLY A 34 4.91 -2.06 -4.53
N VAL A 35 4.52 -1.19 -3.58
CA VAL A 35 4.43 -1.53 -2.16
C VAL A 35 3.11 -2.23 -1.84
N VAL A 36 1.97 -1.63 -2.22
CA VAL A 36 0.64 -2.11 -1.80
C VAL A 36 -0.08 -3.01 -2.81
N GLY A 37 0.43 -3.08 -4.04
CA GLY A 37 -0.20 -3.79 -5.15
C GLY A 37 -0.12 -5.31 -5.04
N PHE A 38 -0.83 -5.99 -5.95
CA PHE A 38 -0.63 -7.43 -6.19
C PHE A 38 0.79 -7.67 -6.71
N GLY A 39 1.45 -8.70 -6.20
CA GLY A 39 2.88 -8.96 -6.33
C GLY A 39 3.75 -7.97 -5.55
N GLY A 40 3.16 -7.10 -4.73
CA GLY A 40 3.84 -6.03 -4.01
C GLY A 40 4.53 -6.50 -2.74
N MET A 41 5.22 -5.57 -2.08
CA MET A 41 5.91 -5.84 -0.81
C MET A 41 4.94 -6.34 0.27
N LEU A 42 3.79 -5.67 0.44
CA LEU A 42 2.85 -6.01 1.51
C LEU A 42 2.15 -7.35 1.29
N GLU A 43 1.88 -7.74 0.05
CA GLU A 43 1.32 -9.06 -0.25
C GLU A 43 2.32 -10.17 0.10
N ARG A 44 3.60 -10.01 -0.27
CA ARG A 44 4.66 -10.96 0.10
C ARG A 44 4.78 -11.08 1.61
N SER A 45 4.80 -9.96 2.33
CA SER A 45 4.82 -9.95 3.79
C SER A 45 3.59 -10.63 4.39
N SER A 46 2.40 -10.38 3.84
CA SER A 46 1.17 -11.07 4.24
C SER A 46 1.30 -12.58 4.06
N GLN A 47 1.85 -13.04 2.95
CA GLN A 47 2.03 -14.45 2.69
C GLN A 47 3.01 -15.09 3.66
N THR A 48 4.14 -14.43 3.95
CA THR A 48 5.09 -14.89 4.97
C THR A 48 4.45 -15.00 6.35
N ILE A 49 3.66 -13.99 6.76
CA ILE A 49 2.96 -13.98 8.06
C ILE A 49 1.90 -15.08 8.12
N CYS A 50 1.09 -15.24 7.08
CA CYS A 50 0.07 -16.29 7.05
C CYS A 50 0.70 -17.68 7.08
N THR A 51 1.81 -17.89 6.36
CA THR A 51 2.56 -19.16 6.41
C THR A 51 3.13 -19.42 7.80
N SER A 52 3.73 -18.43 8.46
CA SER A 52 4.32 -18.63 9.79
C SER A 52 3.27 -18.89 10.89
N LEU A 53 2.05 -18.37 10.71
CA LEU A 53 0.94 -18.56 11.64
C LEU A 53 0.05 -19.77 11.27
N GLY A 54 0.34 -20.48 10.19
CA GLY A 54 -0.48 -21.61 9.73
C GLY A 54 -1.86 -21.21 9.18
N LEU A 55 -2.04 -19.95 8.77
CA LEU A 55 -3.29 -19.44 8.22
C LEU A 55 -3.44 -19.86 6.76
N THR A 56 -4.35 -20.79 6.49
CA THR A 56 -4.60 -21.33 5.16
C THR A 56 -5.80 -20.71 4.46
N ASP A 57 -6.78 -20.21 5.22
CA ASP A 57 -8.00 -19.60 4.71
C ASP A 57 -7.70 -18.35 3.87
N PRO A 58 -8.21 -18.26 2.62
CA PRO A 58 -8.14 -17.06 1.81
C PRO A 58 -8.68 -15.79 2.49
N ALA A 59 -9.72 -15.92 3.32
CA ALA A 59 -10.31 -14.79 4.04
C ALA A 59 -9.33 -14.21 5.07
N ASP A 60 -8.62 -15.07 5.82
CA ASP A 60 -7.59 -14.66 6.77
C ASP A 60 -6.41 -13.99 6.06
N LYS A 61 -5.97 -14.56 4.93
CA LYS A 61 -4.90 -13.97 4.10
C LYS A 61 -5.27 -12.57 3.61
N GLN A 62 -6.51 -12.41 3.13
CA GLN A 62 -7.01 -11.09 2.72
C GLN A 62 -7.08 -10.12 3.91
N HIS A 63 -7.50 -10.60 5.09
CA HIS A 63 -7.58 -9.79 6.29
C HIS A 63 -6.20 -9.27 6.74
N VAL A 64 -5.20 -10.15 6.80
CA VAL A 64 -3.82 -9.79 7.14
C VAL A 64 -3.26 -8.76 6.16
N HIS A 65 -3.46 -8.95 4.85
CA HIS A 65 -2.99 -7.99 3.85
C HIS A 65 -3.64 -6.61 4.02
N LEU A 66 -4.96 -6.56 4.31
CA LEU A 66 -5.65 -5.30 4.59
C LEU A 66 -5.12 -4.60 5.86
N LEU A 67 -4.77 -5.36 6.91
CA LEU A 67 -4.16 -4.81 8.12
C LEU A 67 -2.79 -4.19 7.82
N LEU A 68 -1.96 -4.87 7.03
CA LEU A 68 -0.66 -4.35 6.62
C LEU A 68 -0.78 -3.06 5.81
N ILE A 69 -1.72 -2.99 4.86
CA ILE A 69 -1.98 -1.78 4.08
C ILE A 69 -2.43 -0.64 5.01
N ARG A 70 -3.34 -0.93 5.94
CA ARG A 70 -3.84 0.08 6.89
C ARG A 70 -2.71 0.65 7.75
N GLU A 71 -1.86 -0.21 8.29
CA GLU A 71 -0.74 0.23 9.11
C GLU A 71 0.30 0.99 8.28
N PHE A 72 0.59 0.54 7.07
CA PHE A 72 1.47 1.26 6.14
C PHE A 72 0.99 2.70 5.88
N VAL A 73 -0.31 2.87 5.57
CA VAL A 73 -0.90 4.21 5.36
C VAL A 73 -0.83 5.05 6.63
N ARG A 74 -1.07 4.46 7.81
CA ARG A 74 -0.97 5.15 9.09
C ARG A 74 0.44 5.68 9.36
N GLN A 75 1.46 4.84 9.13
CA GLN A 75 2.86 5.23 9.29
C GLN A 75 3.26 6.30 8.28
N LEU A 76 2.83 6.17 7.02
CA LEU A 76 3.09 7.17 5.99
C LEU A 76 2.52 8.54 6.38
N ALA A 77 1.27 8.59 6.86
CA ALA A 77 0.65 9.83 7.32
C ALA A 77 1.42 10.44 8.51
N ALA A 78 1.81 9.63 9.51
CA ALA A 78 2.58 10.09 10.66
C ALA A 78 3.95 10.67 10.25
N HIS A 79 4.63 10.06 9.28
CA HIS A 79 5.89 10.59 8.74
C HIS A 79 5.70 11.95 8.07
N TYR A 80 4.66 12.12 7.25
CA TYR A 80 4.37 13.41 6.64
C TYR A 80 3.98 14.49 7.66
N GLU A 81 3.16 14.15 8.65
CA GLU A 81 2.79 15.07 9.73
C GLU A 81 4.02 15.56 10.51
N TRP A 82 4.98 14.66 10.75
CA TRP A 82 6.24 15.00 11.40
C TRP A 82 7.08 15.96 10.55
N GLU A 83 7.25 15.68 9.25
CA GLU A 83 8.03 16.55 8.35
C GLU A 83 7.42 17.95 8.19
N VAL A 84 6.09 18.07 8.16
CA VAL A 84 5.39 19.36 8.03
C VAL A 84 5.44 20.18 9.33
N SER A 85 5.65 19.54 10.48
CA SER A 85 5.70 20.20 11.79
C SER A 85 7.12 20.68 12.19
N GLN A 86 8.12 20.52 11.33
CA GLN A 86 9.48 21.05 11.48
C GLN A 86 9.64 22.38 10.74
#